data_AF-A0A077M1Y9-F1
#
_entry.id   AF-A0A077M1Y9-F1
#
_cell.length_a   1.000
_cell.length_b   1.000
_cell.length_c   1.000
_cell.angle_alpha   90.00
_cell.angle_beta   90.00
_cell.angle_gamma   90.00
#
_symmetry.space_group_name_H-M   'P 1'
#
loop_
_entity.id
_entity.type
_entity.pdbx_description
1 polymer ?
#
loop_
_entity_poly.entity_id
_entity_poly.type
_entity_poly.pdbx_seq_one_letter_code
_entity_poly.pdbx_strand_id
1 'polypeptide(L)'
;MTGEHQWRAAVTVPVSERQARLGLIRGRLHLPERQTVSVEDVYCASCRRPFDDVADEPCVVGRHLHGGPIGTRKNRKGWRA
;
A
#
# COMPACT_ATOMS: atom_id res chain seq x y z
N MET A 1 -12.81 -16.80 -1.13
CA MET A 1 -11.92 -17.92 -0.74
C MET A 1 -11.30 -17.53 0.59
N THR A 2 -11.35 -18.41 1.59
CA THR A 2 -10.70 -18.22 2.90
C THR A 2 -9.30 -18.82 2.86
N GLY A 3 -8.31 -18.15 3.45
CA GLY A 3 -6.93 -18.63 3.50
C GLY A 3 -6.11 -17.97 4.61
N GLU A 4 -4.80 -18.14 4.56
CA GLU A 4 -3.87 -17.47 5.46
C GLU A 4 -3.60 -16.03 5.00
N HIS A 5 -3.38 -15.13 5.97
CA HIS A 5 -3.01 -13.75 5.66
C HIS A 5 -1.59 -13.67 5.10
N GLN A 6 -1.38 -12.72 4.18
CA GLN A 6 -0.06 -12.39 3.62
C GLN A 6 0.34 -11.01 4.11
N TRP A 7 1.01 -10.92 5.24
CA TRP A 7 1.31 -9.63 5.89
C TRP A 7 2.34 -8.81 5.10
N ARG A 8 2.09 -7.50 5.01
CA ARG A 8 3.01 -6.48 4.50
C ARG A 8 3.04 -5.30 5.45
N ALA A 9 4.23 -4.75 5.67
CA ALA A 9 4.40 -3.50 6.38
C ALA A 9 4.39 -2.33 5.39
N ALA A 10 3.58 -1.30 5.66
CA ALA A 10 3.84 0.04 5.15
C ALA A 10 4.96 0.65 5.99
N VAL A 11 6.00 1.15 5.34
CA VAL A 11 7.16 1.72 6.01
C VAL A 11 7.51 3.07 5.43
N THR A 12 8.03 3.95 6.28
CA THR A 12 8.70 5.18 5.85
C THR A 12 10.21 4.94 5.83
N VAL A 13 10.83 5.33 4.71
CA VAL A 13 12.27 5.19 4.53
C VAL A 13 12.87 6.57 4.27
N PRO A 14 13.76 7.08 5.14
CA PRO A 14 14.49 8.29 4.85
C PRO A 14 15.45 8.03 3.68
N VAL A 15 15.41 8.90 2.68
CA VAL A 15 16.20 8.76 1.45
C VAL A 15 16.99 10.04 1.18
N SER A 16 18.20 9.88 0.67
CA SER A 16 18.95 10.99 0.07
C SER A 16 18.30 11.46 -1.23
N GLU A 17 18.61 12.67 -1.69
CA GLU A 17 18.12 13.18 -2.97
C GLU A 17 18.47 12.24 -4.14
N ARG A 18 19.68 11.67 -4.14
CA ARG A 18 20.11 10.69 -5.14
C ARG A 18 19.21 9.46 -5.14
N GLN A 19 18.91 8.91 -3.96
CA GLN A 19 18.00 7.78 -3.84
C GLN A 19 16.59 8.14 -4.29
N ALA A 20 16.05 9.30 -3.88
CA ALA A 20 14.73 9.76 -4.31
C ALA A 20 14.61 9.81 -5.86
N ARG A 21 15.60 10.40 -6.54
CA ARG A 21 15.66 10.44 -8.01
C ARG A 21 15.70 9.04 -8.62
N LEU A 22 16.51 8.14 -8.07
CA LEU A 22 16.59 6.75 -8.54
C LEU A 22 15.29 5.98 -8.31
N GLY A 23 14.62 6.20 -7.18
CA GLY A 23 13.33 5.60 -6.85
C GLY A 23 12.25 6.02 -7.84
N LEU A 24 12.20 7.30 -8.21
CA LEU A 24 11.25 7.82 -9.20
C LEU A 24 11.47 7.19 -10.58
N ILE A 25 12.73 7.02 -11.00
CA ILE A 25 13.07 6.50 -12.34
C ILE A 25 12.88 4.97 -12.40
N ARG A 26 13.26 4.25 -11.35
CA ARG A 26 13.33 2.77 -11.36
C ARG A 26 12.13 2.09 -10.69
N GLY A 27 11.33 2.83 -9.94
CA GLY A 27 10.22 2.28 -9.15
C GLY A 27 10.67 1.40 -7.98
N ARG A 28 11.97 1.35 -7.67
CA ARG A 28 12.53 0.56 -6.57
C ARG A 28 13.77 1.21 -5.98
N LEU A 29 14.02 0.93 -4.70
CA LEU A 29 15.19 1.38 -3.96
C LEU A 29 15.91 0.18 -3.35
N HIS A 30 17.23 0.23 -3.36
CA HIS A 30 18.06 -0.68 -2.56
C HIS A 30 18.41 0.04 -1.25
N LEU A 31 18.02 -0.57 -0.14
CA LEU A 31 18.36 -0.08 1.19
C LEU A 31 19.71 -0.69 1.63
N PRO A 32 20.54 0.04 2.39
CA PRO A 32 21.72 -0.53 3.02
C PRO A 32 21.36 -1.73 3.90
N GLU A 33 22.30 -2.67 4.03
CA GLU A 33 22.14 -3.81 4.91
C GLU A 33 21.93 -3.35 6.37
N ARG A 34 21.02 -4.02 7.07
CA ARG A 34 20.66 -3.73 8.48
C ARG A 34 20.08 -2.33 8.74
N GLN A 35 19.58 -1.63 7.72
CA GLN A 35 18.83 -0.40 7.94
C GLN A 35 17.54 -0.70 8.72
N THR A 36 17.36 -0.04 9.86
CA THR A 36 16.08 -0.01 10.58
C THR A 36 15.14 1.01 9.92
N VAL A 37 13.87 0.64 9.75
CA VAL A 37 12.82 1.49 9.18
C VAL A 37 11.63 1.59 10.14
N SER A 38 10.91 2.71 10.09
CA SER A 38 9.68 2.88 10.86
C SER A 38 8.53 2.20 10.16
N VAL A 39 7.76 1.40 10.90
CA VAL A 39 6.53 0.78 10.42
C VAL A 39 5.37 1.71 10.72
N GLU A 40 4.63 2.10 9.69
CA GLU A 40 3.44 2.95 9.82
C GLU A 40 2.16 2.12 9.97
N ASP A 41 2.11 0.97 9.29
CA ASP A 41 0.96 0.07 9.28
C ASP A 41 1.40 -1.34 8.89
N VAL A 42 0.67 -2.36 9.34
CA VAL A 42 0.83 -3.75 8.90
C VAL A 42 -0.52 -4.24 8.42
N TYR A 43 -0.59 -4.69 7.16
CA TYR A 43 -1.84 -5.09 6.54
C TYR A 43 -1.69 -6.37 5.72
N CYS A 44 -2.79 -7.08 5.51
CA CYS A 44 -2.79 -8.25 4.65
C CYS A 44 -2.79 -7.83 3.17
N ALA A 45 -1.87 -8.35 2.36
CA ALA A 45 -1.80 -8.10 0.92
C ALA A 45 -3.05 -8.59 0.18
N SER A 46 -3.68 -9.65 0.67
CA SER A 46 -4.82 -10.31 0.03
C SER A 46 -6.15 -9.62 0.33
N CYS A 47 -6.49 -9.44 1.61
CA CYS A 47 -7.76 -8.82 2.00
C CYS A 47 -7.66 -7.32 2.32
N ARG A 48 -6.45 -6.75 2.35
CA ARG A 48 -6.16 -5.33 2.62
C ARG A 48 -6.59 -4.81 3.99
N ARG A 49 -7.04 -5.67 4.90
CA ARG A 49 -7.37 -5.30 6.30
C ARG A 49 -6.09 -5.12 7.14
N PRO A 50 -6.08 -4.16 8.10
CA PRO A 50 -5.00 -3.97 9.06
C PRO A 50 -4.82 -5.19 9.98
N PHE A 51 -3.61 -5.44 10.45
CA PHE A 51 -3.27 -6.57 11.32
C PHE A 51 -4.07 -6.56 12.62
N ASP A 52 -4.13 -5.41 13.29
CA ASP A 52 -4.82 -5.27 14.59
C ASP A 52 -6.32 -5.58 14.51
N ASP A 53 -6.91 -5.49 13.31
CA ASP A 53 -8.33 -5.77 13.09
C ASP A 53 -8.62 -7.25 12.79
N VAL A 54 -7.62 -8.04 12.38
CA VAL A 54 -7.83 -9.38 11.78
C VAL A 54 -6.82 -10.45 12.15
N ALA A 55 -5.91 -10.19 13.09
CA ALA A 55 -4.86 -11.13 13.47
C ALA A 55 -5.41 -12.52 13.83
N ASP A 56 -6.57 -12.57 14.48
CA ASP A 56 -7.22 -13.79 14.95
C ASP A 56 -8.34 -14.30 14.02
N GLU A 57 -8.54 -13.65 12.86
CA GLU A 57 -9.58 -14.00 11.88
C GLU A 57 -8.96 -14.65 10.63
N PRO A 58 -9.66 -15.60 9.98
CA PRO A 58 -9.20 -16.14 8.71
C PRO A 58 -9.17 -15.06 7.61
N CYS A 59 -8.21 -15.13 6.69
CA CYS A 59 -8.15 -14.20 5.57
C CYS A 59 -9.30 -14.47 4.59
N VAL A 60 -10.29 -13.58 4.56
CA VAL A 60 -11.37 -13.64 3.59
C VAL A 60 -11.01 -12.76 2.39
N VAL A 61 -10.60 -13.37 1.29
CA VAL A 61 -10.35 -12.65 0.03
C VAL A 61 -11.70 -12.34 -0.62
N GLY A 62 -12.17 -11.11 -0.43
CA GLY A 62 -13.42 -10.57 -0.98
C GLY A 62 -13.17 -9.23 -1.66
N ARG A 63 -13.75 -9.04 -2.84
CA ARG A 63 -13.55 -7.87 -3.73
C ARG A 63 -13.86 -6.56 -2.99
N HIS A 64 -12.83 -5.88 -2.46
CA HIS A 64 -12.92 -4.44 -2.29
C HIS A 64 -12.96 -3.84 -3.70
N LEU A 65 -14.17 -3.63 -4.21
CA LEU A 65 -14.40 -2.90 -5.44
C LEU A 65 -13.75 -1.52 -5.29
N HIS A 66 -12.63 -1.33 -5.98
CA HIS A 66 -11.98 -0.04 -6.13
C HIS A 66 -12.94 0.90 -6.87
N GLY A 67 -13.63 1.75 -6.11
CA GLY A 67 -14.52 2.79 -6.61
C GLY A 67 -15.98 2.43 -6.41
N GLY A 68 -16.70 3.34 -5.76
CA GLY A 68 -18.17 3.38 -5.86
C GLY A 68 -18.64 3.38 -7.32
N PRO A 69 -19.94 3.18 -7.56
CA PRO A 69 -20.51 2.88 -8.87
C PRO A 69 -19.93 3.77 -9.98
N ILE A 70 -19.62 3.15 -11.14
CA ILE A 70 -19.22 3.84 -12.37
C ILE A 70 -20.22 4.99 -12.60
N GLY A 71 -19.71 6.23 -12.52
CA GLY A 71 -20.53 7.45 -12.64
C GLY A 71 -20.54 8.38 -11.42
N THR A 72 -20.08 7.95 -10.24
CA THR A 72 -20.03 8.81 -9.02
C THR A 72 -18.72 9.56 -8.82
N ARG A 73 -17.73 9.39 -9.71
CA ARG A 73 -16.53 10.25 -9.70
C ARG A 73 -16.96 11.67 -10.04
N LYS A 74 -16.87 12.59 -9.08
CA LYS A 74 -16.96 14.03 -9.34
C LYS A 74 -15.87 14.38 -10.35
N ASN A 75 -16.27 14.53 -11.61
CA ASN A 75 -15.41 15.04 -12.66
C ASN A 75 -14.93 16.42 -12.20
N ARG A 76 -13.62 16.62 -12.03
CA ARG A 76 -13.06 17.93 -11.67
C ARG A 76 -13.32 18.83 -12.88
N LYS A 77 -14.37 19.66 -12.85
CA LYS A 77 -14.60 20.68 -13.87
C LYS A 77 -13.48 21.70 -13.74
N GLY A 78 -12.45 21.56 -14.57
CA GLY A 78 -11.31 22.46 -14.54
C GLY A 78 -10.14 22.00 -15.41
N TRP A 79 -10.42 21.47 -16.61
CA TRP A 79 -9.50 21.66 -17.72
C TRP A 79 -10.20 22.54 -18.75
N ARG A 80 -9.77 23.79 -18.85
CA ARG A 80 -9.83 24.60 -20.07
C ARG A 80 -8.38 25.06 -20.26
N ALA A 81 -7.69 24.37 -21.17
CA ALA A 81 -7.19 24.91 -22.43
C ALA A 81 -5.81 25.53 -22.24
#